data_AF-A0A848MDE5-F1
#
_entry.id   AF-A0A848MDE5-F1
#
_cell.length_a   1.000
_cell.length_b   1.000
_cell.length_c   1.000
_cell.angle_alpha   90.00
_cell.angle_beta   90.00
_cell.angle_gamma   90.00
#
_symmetry.space_group_name_H-M   'P 1'
#
loop_
_entity.id
_entity.type
_entity.pdbx_description
1 polymer ?
#
loop_
_entity_poly.entity_id
_entity_poly.type
_entity_poly.pdbx_seq_one_letter_code
_entity_poly.pdbx_strand_id
1 'polypeptide(L)' 'MAVSKDHLNQLIQQLPDDLLPKAAEFLEGLVSQRQRPIPWDDEPTTQQDLDDIKKAKEAFTHGETIKLKDVIDELLN' A
#
# COMPACT_ATOMS: atom_id res chain seq x y z
N MET A 1 -1.46 -8.58 -7.87
CA MET A 1 -2.35 -8.20 -8.98
C MET A 1 -3.27 -7.10 -8.48
N ALA A 2 -3.17 -5.89 -9.03
CA ALA A 2 -4.09 -4.80 -8.69
C ALA A 2 -5.27 -4.84 -9.68
N VAL A 3 -6.48 -5.02 -9.16
CA VAL A 3 -7.73 -4.97 -9.94
C VAL A 3 -8.25 -3.55 -9.84
N SER A 4 -8.54 -2.90 -10.97
CA SER A 4 -9.11 -1.55 -10.95
C SER A 4 -10.55 -1.57 -10.42
N LYS A 5 -10.98 -0.46 -9.81
CA LYS A 5 -12.36 -0.29 -9.31
C LYS A 5 -13.39 -0.51 -10.41
N ASP A 6 -13.11 -0.02 -11.61
CA ASP A 6 -14.00 -0.14 -12.76
C ASP A 6 -14.14 -1.59 -13.21
N HIS A 7 -13.04 -2.34 -13.25
CA HIS A 7 -13.08 -3.75 -13.59
C HIS A 7 -13.86 -4.56 -12.54
N LEU A 8 -13.69 -4.24 -11.26
CA LEU A 8 -14.42 -4.89 -10.17
C LEU A 8 -15.93 -4.61 -10.24
N ASN A 9 -16.33 -3.37 -10.56
CA ASN A 9 -17.73 -3.01 -10.77
C ASN A 9 -18.37 -3.75 -11.95
N GLN A 10 -17.64 -3.92 -13.05
CA GLN A 10 -18.12 -4.67 -14.22
C GLN A 10 -18.41 -6.14 -13.86
N LEU A 11 -17.54 -6.75 -13.07
CA LEU A 11 -17.73 -8.14 -12.62
C LEU A 11 -18.97 -8.27 -11.71
N ILE A 12 -19.19 -7.32 -10.80
CA ILE A 12 -20.37 -7.31 -9.91
C ILE A 12 -21.66 -7.15 -10.72
N GLN A 13 -21.67 -6.32 -11.77
CA GLN A 13 -22.85 -6.12 -12.61
C GLN A 13 -23.23 -7.34 -13.47
N GLN A 14 -22.28 -8.24 -13.71
CA GLN A 14 -22.50 -9.48 -14.48
C GLN A 14 -22.89 -10.67 -13.59
N LEU A 15 -22.82 -10.51 -12.26
CA LEU A 15 -23.23 -11.54 -11.31
C LEU A 15 -24.75 -11.65 -11.26
N PRO A 16 -25.30 -12.87 -11.27
CA PRO A 16 -26.73 -13.06 -11.02
C PRO A 16 -27.09 -12.72 -9.57
N ASP A 17 -28.32 -12.23 -9.38
CA ASP A 17 -28.78 -11.62 -8.12
C ASP A 17 -28.67 -12.54 -6.90
N ASP A 18 -28.79 -13.85 -7.10
CA ASP A 18 -28.66 -14.88 -6.06
C ASP A 18 -27.23 -15.01 -5.50
N LEU A 19 -26.23 -14.54 -6.25
CA LEU A 19 -24.82 -14.55 -5.85
C LEU A 19 -24.33 -13.21 -5.29
N LEU A 20 -25.11 -12.12 -5.46
CA LEU A 20 -24.77 -10.80 -4.90
C LEU A 20 -24.55 -10.83 -3.37
N PRO A 21 -25.36 -11.54 -2.57
CA PRO A 21 -25.13 -11.62 -1.11
C PRO A 21 -23.78 -12.27 -0.76
N LYS A 22 -23.37 -13.30 -1.51
CA LYS A 22 -22.07 -13.97 -1.30
C LYS A 22 -20.89 -13.08 -1.71
N ALA A 23 -21.05 -12.32 -2.79
CA ALA A 23 -20.06 -11.35 -3.21
C ALA A 23 -19.89 -10.22 -2.18
N ALA A 24 -20.99 -9.75 -1.59
CA ALA A 24 -20.96 -8.76 -0.51
C ALA A 24 -20.23 -9.29 0.73
N GLU A 25 -20.55 -10.49 1.20
CA GLU A 25 -19.90 -11.12 2.36
C GLU A 25 -18.38 -11.30 2.15
N PHE A 26 -17.97 -11.71 0.95
CA PHE A 26 -16.55 -11.84 0.60
C PHE A 26 -15.82 -10.49 0.60
N LEU A 27 -16.41 -9.46 -0.01
CA LEU A 27 -15.84 -8.11 -0.05
C LEU A 27 -15.75 -7.50 1.36
N GLU A 28 -16.79 -7.69 2.18
CA GLU A 28 -16.77 -7.30 3.59
C GLU A 28 -15.67 -8.02 4.36
N GLY A 29 -15.46 -9.32 4.13
CA GLY A 29 -14.36 -10.10 4.70
C GLY A 29 -12.98 -9.55 4.33
N LEU A 30 -12.78 -9.14 3.08
CA LEU A 30 -11.52 -8.54 2.63
C LEU A 30 -11.28 -7.16 3.28
N VAL A 31 -12.33 -6.34 3.42
CA VAL A 31 -12.22 -5.00 4.00
C VAL A 31 -12.13 -5.04 5.52
N SER A 32 -12.73 -6.02 6.18
CA SER A 32 -12.66 -6.22 7.63
C SER A 32 -11.33 -6.84 8.09
N GLN A 33 -10.59 -7.52 7.18
CA GLN A 33 -9.20 -7.95 7.38
C GLN A 33 -8.17 -6.79 7.42
N ARG A 34 -8.60 -5.55 7.70
CA ARG A 34 -7.71 -4.41 8.00
C ARG A 34 -6.81 -4.64 9.22
N GLN A 35 -7.07 -5.67 10.03
CA GLN A 35 -6.20 -6.11 11.11
C GLN A 35 -5.35 -7.32 10.71
N ARG A 36 -4.73 -7.31 9.51
CA ARG A 36 -3.51 -8.12 9.40
C ARG A 36 -2.50 -7.44 10.33
N PRO A 37 -2.05 -8.09 11.43
CA PRO A 37 -0.95 -7.55 12.18
C PRO A 37 0.18 -7.38 11.18
N ILE A 38 0.66 -6.15 10.99
CA ILE A 38 1.89 -5.92 10.24
C ILE A 38 2.91 -6.78 10.98
N PRO A 39 3.50 -7.81 10.33
CA PRO A 39 4.49 -8.62 10.99
C PRO A 39 5.59 -7.67 11.45
N TRP A 40 5.96 -7.79 12.72
CA TRP A 40 7.10 -7.06 13.22
C TRP A 40 8.31 -7.45 12.38
N ASP A 41 9.17 -6.47 12.12
CA ASP A 41 10.44 -6.74 11.48
C ASP A 41 11.30 -7.51 12.51
N ASP A 42 11.33 -8.83 12.34
CA ASP A 42 12.06 -9.76 13.21
C ASP A 42 13.54 -9.86 12.81
N GLU A 43 13.98 -9.13 11.77
CA GLU A 43 15.39 -9.09 11.37
C GLU A 43 16.23 -8.25 12.36
N PRO A 44 17.40 -8.75 12.79
CA PRO A 44 18.26 -7.98 13.66
C PRO A 44 18.82 -6.77 12.90
N THR A 45 18.79 -5.59 13.52
CA THR A 45 19.43 -4.39 12.96
C THR A 45 20.91 -4.66 12.66
N THR A 46 21.29 -4.56 11.40
CA THR A 46 22.64 -4.82 10.91
C THR A 46 23.48 -3.54 10.88
N GLN A 47 24.80 -3.70 10.73
CA GLN A 47 25.69 -2.55 10.53
C GLN A 47 25.38 -1.81 9.21
N GLN A 48 24.92 -2.55 8.19
CA GLN A 48 24.52 -1.97 6.92
C GLN A 48 23.34 -1.00 7.10
N ASP A 49 22.35 -1.38 7.91
CA ASP A 49 21.21 -0.51 8.22
C ASP A 49 21.64 0.79 8.90
N LEU A 50 22.60 0.70 9.83
CA LEU A 50 23.16 1.87 10.52
C LEU A 50 23.89 2.81 9.55
N ASP A 51 24.66 2.24 8.63
CA ASP A 51 25.40 3.00 7.62
C ASP A 51 24.45 3.67 6.62
N ASP A 52 23.37 2.99 6.23
CA ASP A 52 22.36 3.52 5.31
C ASP A 52 21.52 4.61 5.97
N ILE A 53 21.17 4.47 7.26
CA ILE A 53 20.53 5.54 8.05
C ILE A 53 21.45 6.77 8.12
N LYS A 54 22.75 6.58 8.32
CA LYS A 54 23.71 7.69 8.38
C LYS A 54 23.80 8.41 7.03
N LYS A 55 23.97 7.67 5.93
CA LYS A 55 23.99 8.23 4.57
C LYS A 55 22.70 8.99 4.25
N ALA A 56 21.55 8.45 4.64
CA ALA A 56 20.26 9.12 4.43
C ALA A 56 20.18 10.46 5.18
N LYS A 57 20.66 10.52 6.43
CA LYS A 57 20.73 11.77 7.19
C LYS A 57 21.66 12.78 6.52
N GLU A 58 22.83 12.34 6.06
CA GLU A 58 23.77 13.19 5.35
C GLU A 58 23.16 13.73 4.05
N ALA A 59 22.57 12.87 3.20
CA ALA A 59 21.90 13.28 1.97
C ALA A 59 20.75 14.29 2.25
N PHE A 60 19.99 14.09 3.32
CA PHE A 60 18.95 15.03 3.74
C PHE A 60 19.53 16.39 4.13
N THR A 61 20.62 16.42 4.91
CA THR A 61 21.29 17.68 5.28
C THR A 61 21.90 18.40 4.09
N HIS A 62 22.35 17.67 3.06
CA HIS A 62 22.88 18.24 1.82
C HIS A 62 21.77 18.65 0.83
N GLY A 63 20.50 18.35 1.12
CA GLY A 63 19.37 18.67 0.24
C GLY A 63 19.26 17.77 -0.99
N GLU A 64 19.91 16.60 -0.98
CA GLU A 64 19.93 15.65 -2.08
C GLU A 64 18.70 14.73 -2.10
N THR A 65 17.85 14.81 -1.07
CA THR A 65 16.62 14.01 -0.96
C THR A 65 15.43 14.70 -1.64
N ILE A 66 14.63 13.93 -2.37
CA ILE A 66 13.34 14.37 -2.91
C ILE A 66 12.35 14.50 -1.75
N LYS A 67 11.65 15.63 -1.62
CA LYS A 67 10.65 15.79 -0.56
C LYS A 67 9.37 15.07 -0.98
N LEU A 68 8.67 14.50 -0.01
CA LEU A 68 7.35 13.90 -0.24
C LEU A 68 6.39 14.86 -0.96
N LYS A 69 6.49 16.17 -0.66
CA LYS A 69 5.71 17.20 -1.35
C LYS A 69 5.99 17.22 -2.86
N ASP A 70 7.25 17.12 -3.25
CA ASP A 70 7.66 17.18 -4.67
C ASP A 70 7.09 15.96 -5.42
N VAL A 71 7.08 14.79 -4.79
CA VAL A 71 6.45 13.57 -5.34
C VAL A 71 4.93 13.72 -5.47
N ILE A 72 4.27 14.32 -4.47
CA ILE A 72 2.82 14.57 -4.51
C ILE A 72 2.46 15.56 -5.60
N ASP A 73 3.23 16.64 -5.74
CA ASP A 73 3.01 17.68 -6.75
C ASP A 73 3.24 17.11 -8.18
N GLU A 74 4.16 16.16 -8.38
CA GLU A 74 4.33 15.47 -9.67
C GLU A 74 3.21 14.48 -9.99
N LEU A 75 2.68 13.76 -9.00
CA LEU A 75 1.65 12.73 -9.21
C LEU A 75 0.23 13.29 -9.36
N LEU A 76 -0.02 14.51 -8.87
CA LEU A 76 -1.34 15.17 -8.90
C LEU A 76 -1.49 16.20 -10.02
N ASN A 77 -0.46 16.39 -10.86
CA ASN A 77 -0.53 17.13 -12.13
C ASN A 77 -0.84 16.20 -13.31
#